data_AF-A0A7S0TXC3-F1
#
_entry.id   AF-A0A7S0TXC3-F1
#
_cell.length_a   1.000
_cell.length_b   1.000
_cell.length_c   1.000
_cell.angle_alpha   90.00
_cell.angle_beta   90.00
_cell.angle_gamma   90.00
#
_symmetry.space_group_name_H-M   'P 1'
#
loop_
_entity.id
_entity.type
_entity.pdbx_description
1 polymer ?
#
loop_
_entity_poly.entity_id
_entity_poly.type
_entity_poly.pdbx_seq_one_letter_code
_entity_poly.pdbx_strand_id
1 'polypeptide(L)'
;ELLQLRIENGGGDESTLGVLWFQWVAAFYFAITTMSTIGFGDITADSANERVVASVCMVLGCVFFAMLTGTITRVLSNQTASQVRFDDMVDELTQYMESRNVPREVRFKVLNFYMLRFPTMKIFDETAILNDLPEGLRNEISTFLYKDMVETVPILKHISDEAKTSLCRVLRPSFHAQGIRITAEGEEPDALYIVRFGCVTLSAG
;
A
#
# COMPACT_ATOMS: atom_id res chain seq x y z
N GLU A 1 41.44 -41.84 -7.48
CA GLU A 1 41.83 -42.88 -8.46
C GLU A 1 40.85 -42.99 -9.65
N LEU A 2 39.53 -43.07 -9.44
CA LEU A 2 38.55 -43.16 -10.56
C LEU A 2 38.45 -41.92 -11.47
N LEU A 3 38.88 -40.73 -10.99
CA LEU A 3 38.92 -39.50 -11.78
C LEU A 3 40.17 -39.37 -12.66
N GLN A 4 41.27 -40.03 -12.33
CA GLN A 4 42.49 -40.01 -13.16
C GLN A 4 42.36 -40.94 -14.37
N LEU A 5 41.72 -42.10 -14.19
CA LEU A 5 41.51 -43.09 -15.27
C LEU A 5 40.56 -42.62 -16.40
N ARG A 6 39.74 -41.59 -16.17
CA ARG A 6 38.83 -41.04 -17.19
C ARG A 6 39.42 -39.90 -18.01
N ILE A 7 40.50 -39.30 -17.54
CA ILE A 7 41.23 -38.23 -18.24
C ILE A 7 42.13 -38.81 -19.35
N GLU A 8 42.54 -40.07 -19.22
CA GLU A 8 43.54 -40.67 -20.12
C GLU A 8 42.96 -41.24 -21.44
N ASN A 9 41.64 -41.39 -21.58
CA ASN A 9 41.04 -42.21 -22.66
C ASN A 9 39.96 -41.56 -23.55
N GLY A 10 39.86 -40.23 -23.65
CA GLY A 10 39.02 -39.65 -24.72
C GLY A 10 38.84 -38.13 -24.71
N GLY A 11 39.16 -37.51 -25.86
CA GLY A 11 38.66 -36.20 -26.29
C GLY A 11 38.96 -35.01 -25.38
N GLY A 12 40.04 -34.29 -25.66
CA GLY A 12 40.55 -33.19 -24.81
C GLY A 12 39.65 -31.96 -24.62
N ASP A 13 38.55 -31.82 -25.38
CA ASP A 13 37.62 -30.67 -25.24
C ASP A 13 36.33 -31.01 -24.48
N GLU A 14 35.67 -32.14 -24.78
CA GLU A 14 34.42 -32.53 -24.09
C GLU A 14 34.64 -32.91 -22.61
N SER A 15 35.81 -33.49 -22.30
CA SER A 15 36.20 -33.83 -20.92
C SER A 15 36.48 -32.58 -20.09
N THR A 16 37.14 -31.57 -20.67
CA THR A 16 37.46 -30.30 -20.02
C THR A 16 36.20 -29.49 -19.69
N LEU A 17 35.22 -29.47 -20.60
CA LEU A 17 33.93 -28.80 -20.39
C LEU A 17 33.15 -29.41 -19.23
N GLY A 18 33.16 -30.75 -19.10
CA GLY A 18 32.53 -31.45 -17.98
C GLY A 18 33.18 -31.16 -16.63
N VAL A 19 34.51 -31.06 -16.59
CA VAL A 19 35.26 -30.70 -15.37
C VAL A 19 34.97 -29.25 -14.95
N LEU A 20 34.99 -28.32 -15.91
CA LEU A 20 34.67 -26.91 -15.65
C LEU A 20 33.24 -26.73 -15.14
N TRP A 21 32.27 -27.42 -15.75
CA TRP A 21 30.88 -27.42 -15.29
C TRP A 21 30.77 -27.86 -13.83
N PHE A 22 31.42 -28.96 -13.46
CA PHE A 22 31.40 -29.45 -12.08
C PHE A 22 32.01 -28.44 -11.09
N GLN A 23 33.12 -27.80 -11.45
CA GLN A 23 33.76 -26.75 -10.64
C GLN A 23 32.84 -25.53 -10.46
N TRP A 24 32.16 -25.08 -11.53
CA TRP A 24 31.20 -23.98 -11.46
C TRP A 24 30.01 -24.30 -10.57
N VAL A 25 29.45 -25.51 -10.70
CA VAL A 25 28.33 -25.96 -9.86
C VAL A 25 28.76 -26.06 -8.39
N ALA A 26 29.94 -26.60 -8.12
CA ALA A 26 30.48 -26.68 -6.75
C ALA A 26 30.71 -25.28 -6.14
N ALA A 27 31.27 -24.34 -6.91
CA ALA A 27 31.48 -22.97 -6.46
C ALA A 27 30.15 -22.23 -6.20
N PHE A 28 29.15 -22.42 -7.08
CA PHE A 28 27.82 -21.84 -6.91
C PHE A 28 27.08 -22.43 -5.71
N TYR A 29 27.19 -23.75 -5.51
CA TYR A 29 26.67 -24.44 -4.35
C TYR A 29 27.31 -23.92 -3.05
N PHE A 30 28.65 -23.79 -3.01
CA PHE A 30 29.36 -23.19 -1.87
C PHE A 30 28.89 -21.76 -1.58
N ALA A 31 28.72 -20.94 -2.62
CA ALA A 31 28.24 -19.57 -2.47
C ALA A 31 26.82 -19.53 -1.88
N ILE A 32 25.87 -20.32 -2.41
CA ILE A 32 24.50 -20.36 -1.91
C ILE A 32 24.44 -20.87 -0.47
N THR A 33 25.12 -21.97 -0.14
CA THR A 33 25.06 -22.55 1.22
C THR A 33 25.71 -21.63 2.26
N THR A 34 26.74 -20.89 1.86
CA THR A 34 27.37 -19.86 2.70
C THR A 34 26.47 -18.64 2.86
N MET A 35 25.89 -18.12 1.77
CA MET A 35 25.00 -16.94 1.80
C MET A 35 23.69 -17.20 2.55
N SER A 36 23.14 -18.40 2.45
CA SER A 36 21.93 -18.83 3.16
C SER A 36 22.19 -19.24 4.60
N THR A 37 23.43 -19.16 5.08
CA THR A 37 23.86 -19.57 6.43
C THR A 37 23.63 -21.04 6.77
N ILE A 38 23.36 -21.90 5.78
CA ILE A 38 23.15 -23.34 5.99
C ILE A 38 24.47 -24.04 6.32
N GLY A 39 25.51 -23.79 5.53
CA GLY A 39 26.89 -24.24 5.79
C GLY A 39 27.03 -25.74 6.09
N PHE A 40 26.65 -26.63 5.16
CA PHE A 40 26.73 -28.08 5.35
C PHE A 40 28.13 -28.62 5.71
N GLY A 41 29.19 -27.89 5.35
CA GLY A 41 30.58 -28.22 5.70
C GLY A 41 31.22 -29.31 4.82
N ASP A 42 30.61 -29.60 3.68
CA ASP A 42 31.09 -30.54 2.66
C ASP A 42 32.15 -29.94 1.73
N ILE A 43 32.18 -28.61 1.59
CA ILE A 43 33.26 -27.84 0.95
C ILE A 43 33.88 -26.91 1.99
N THR A 44 35.13 -27.17 2.35
CA THR A 44 35.87 -26.44 3.39
C THR A 44 37.13 -25.77 2.86
N ALA A 45 37.54 -24.69 3.51
CA ALA A 45 38.80 -24.01 3.25
C ALA A 45 39.92 -24.63 4.12
N ASP A 46 40.87 -25.29 3.46
CA ASP A 46 41.95 -26.02 4.15
C ASP A 46 43.17 -25.12 4.34
N SER A 47 43.50 -24.31 3.32
CA SER A 47 44.62 -23.38 3.37
C SER A 47 44.27 -22.08 4.13
N ALA A 48 45.28 -21.46 4.76
CA ALA A 48 45.11 -20.17 5.43
C ALA A 48 44.58 -19.09 4.47
N ASN A 49 45.02 -19.10 3.21
CA ASN A 49 44.57 -18.15 2.20
C ASN A 49 43.11 -18.39 1.79
N GLU A 50 42.71 -19.66 1.65
CA GLU A 50 41.33 -20.03 1.34
C GLU A 50 40.39 -19.62 2.47
N ARG A 51 40.84 -19.75 3.74
CA ARG A 51 40.05 -19.33 4.91
C ARG A 51 39.81 -17.83 4.91
N VAL A 52 40.81 -17.02 4.58
CA VAL A 52 40.65 -15.56 4.45
C VAL A 52 39.61 -15.21 3.39
N VAL A 53 39.70 -15.82 2.20
CA VAL A 53 38.72 -15.60 1.12
C VAL A 53 37.32 -16.03 1.55
N ALA A 54 37.18 -17.21 2.14
CA ALA A 54 35.91 -17.73 2.62
C ALA A 54 35.29 -16.81 3.70
N SER A 55 36.08 -16.32 4.66
CA SER A 55 35.61 -15.36 5.66
C SER A 55 35.11 -14.04 5.05
N VAL A 56 35.81 -13.51 4.05
CA VAL A 56 35.34 -12.31 3.33
C VAL A 56 34.02 -12.59 2.60
N CYS A 57 33.91 -13.73 1.91
CA CYS A 57 32.67 -14.16 1.26
C CYS A 57 31.51 -14.31 2.24
N MET A 58 31.74 -14.85 3.44
CA MET A 58 30.73 -14.96 4.50
C MET A 58 30.22 -13.59 4.95
N VAL A 59 31.12 -12.63 5.20
CA VAL A 59 30.73 -11.27 5.62
C VAL A 59 29.89 -10.59 4.53
N LEU A 60 30.32 -10.66 3.27
CA LEU A 60 29.56 -10.12 2.15
C LEU A 60 28.19 -10.81 1.98
N GLY A 61 28.16 -12.13 2.16
CA GLY A 61 26.93 -12.92 2.13
C GLY A 61 25.93 -12.50 3.22
N CYS A 62 26.38 -12.31 4.46
CA CYS A 62 25.56 -11.80 5.55
C CYS A 62 24.99 -10.41 5.26
N VAL A 63 25.82 -9.50 4.75
CA VAL A 63 25.39 -8.13 4.40
C VAL A 63 24.33 -8.18 3.29
N PHE A 64 24.54 -8.98 2.25
CA PHE A 64 23.57 -9.18 1.18
C PHE A 64 22.25 -9.75 1.70
N PHE A 65 22.31 -10.80 2.54
CA PHE A 65 21.12 -11.42 3.11
C PHE A 65 20.33 -10.42 3.96
N ALA A 66 20.98 -9.63 4.81
CA ALA A 66 20.34 -8.59 5.59
C ALA A 66 19.63 -7.54 4.71
N MET A 67 20.25 -7.09 3.60
CA MET A 67 19.62 -6.18 2.65
C MET A 67 18.42 -6.80 1.95
N LEU A 68 18.53 -8.07 1.54
CA LEU A 68 17.47 -8.82 0.88
C LEU A 68 16.25 -8.94 1.79
N THR A 69 16.45 -9.40 3.03
CA THR A 69 15.39 -9.48 4.05
C THR A 69 14.78 -8.11 4.30
N GLY A 70 15.59 -7.07 4.48
CA GLY A 70 15.10 -5.69 4.67
C GLY A 70 14.24 -5.21 3.50
N THR A 71 14.61 -5.56 2.27
CA THR A 71 13.84 -5.20 1.07
C THR A 71 12.52 -5.94 0.99
N ILE A 72 12.52 -7.25 1.25
CA ILE A 72 11.30 -8.07 1.31
C ILE A 72 10.34 -7.54 2.38
N THR A 73 10.85 -7.24 3.57
CA THR A 73 10.05 -6.62 4.65
C THR A 73 9.46 -5.28 4.20
N ARG A 74 10.24 -4.41 3.57
CA ARG A 74 9.72 -3.11 3.06
C ARG A 74 8.63 -3.28 2.01
N VAL A 75 8.77 -4.23 1.09
CA VAL A 75 7.74 -4.51 0.08
C VAL A 75 6.45 -5.00 0.73
N LEU A 76 6.56 -5.96 1.65
CA LEU A 76 5.42 -6.47 2.41
C LEU A 76 4.76 -5.36 3.24
N SER A 77 5.54 -4.56 3.95
CA SER A 77 5.01 -3.44 4.73
C SER A 77 4.37 -2.36 3.85
N ASN A 78 4.92 -2.03 2.68
CA ASN A 78 4.40 -0.95 1.84
C ASN A 78 3.08 -1.30 1.15
N GLN A 79 2.82 -2.58 0.86
CA GLN A 79 1.52 -3.01 0.33
C GLN A 79 0.46 -3.18 1.42
N THR A 80 0.86 -3.49 2.65
CA THR A 80 -0.08 -3.83 3.74
C THR A 80 -0.29 -2.68 4.73
N ALA A 81 0.55 -1.64 4.78
CA ALA A 81 0.45 -0.58 5.80
C ALA A 81 -0.93 0.13 5.83
N SER A 82 -1.53 0.41 4.67
CA SER A 82 -2.85 1.02 4.60
C SER A 82 -3.97 0.04 4.99
N GLN A 83 -3.82 -1.25 4.66
CA GLN A 83 -4.79 -2.29 5.04
C GLN A 83 -4.72 -2.59 6.54
N VAL A 84 -3.51 -2.79 7.08
CA VAL A 84 -3.28 -2.99 8.51
C VAL A 84 -3.88 -1.87 9.34
N ARG A 85 -3.63 -0.60 8.96
CA ARG A 85 -4.23 0.54 9.68
C ARG A 85 -5.75 0.56 9.63
N PHE A 86 -6.34 0.06 8.55
CA PHE A 86 -7.80 -0.01 8.44
C PHE A 86 -8.37 -1.16 9.26
N ASP A 87 -7.72 -2.32 9.23
CA ASP A 87 -8.09 -3.46 10.05
C ASP A 87 -7.98 -3.09 11.54
N ASP A 88 -6.89 -2.45 11.96
CA ASP A 88 -6.70 -1.94 13.32
C ASP A 88 -7.83 -0.97 13.74
N MET A 89 -8.21 -0.04 12.87
CA MET A 89 -9.28 0.93 13.13
C MET A 89 -10.67 0.28 13.17
N VAL A 90 -10.92 -0.73 12.32
CA VAL A 90 -12.17 -1.52 12.34
C VAL A 90 -12.28 -2.31 13.63
N ASP A 91 -11.18 -2.89 14.12
CA ASP A 91 -11.13 -3.62 15.38
C ASP A 91 -11.40 -2.69 16.57
N GLU A 92 -10.75 -1.53 16.62
CA GLU A 92 -10.98 -0.51 17.66
C GLU A 92 -12.44 -0.03 17.67
N LEU A 93 -13.00 0.26 16.49
CA LEU A 93 -14.39 0.67 16.33
C LEU A 93 -15.37 -0.43 16.78
N THR A 94 -15.07 -1.69 16.46
CA THR A 94 -15.89 -2.84 16.87
C THR A 94 -15.90 -2.98 18.39
N GLN A 95 -14.72 -2.92 19.04
CA GLN A 95 -14.60 -2.94 20.49
C GLN A 95 -15.34 -1.78 21.15
N TYR A 96 -15.24 -0.57 20.59
CA TYR A 96 -15.97 0.58 21.09
C TYR A 96 -17.49 0.35 21.05
N MET A 97 -18.03 -0.12 19.92
CA MET A 97 -19.46 -0.40 19.78
C MET A 97 -19.94 -1.56 20.67
N GLU A 98 -19.08 -2.54 20.92
CA GLU A 98 -19.31 -3.61 21.89
C GLU A 98 -19.41 -3.09 23.32
N SER A 99 -18.44 -2.26 23.74
CA SER A 99 -18.41 -1.68 25.07
C SER A 99 -19.63 -0.81 25.38
N ARG A 100 -20.22 -0.20 24.34
CA ARG A 100 -21.41 0.66 24.43
C ARG A 100 -22.72 -0.08 24.19
N ASN A 101 -22.71 -1.41 24.04
CA ASN A 101 -23.88 -2.22 23.76
C ASN A 101 -24.70 -1.73 22.55
N VAL A 102 -24.01 -1.23 21.51
CA VAL A 102 -24.68 -0.79 20.27
C VAL A 102 -25.39 -1.99 19.63
N PRO A 103 -26.66 -1.89 19.18
CA PRO A 103 -27.36 -3.00 18.54
C PRO A 103 -26.67 -3.51 17.28
N ARG A 104 -26.74 -4.83 17.02
CA ARG A 104 -26.01 -5.50 15.94
C ARG A 104 -26.32 -4.94 14.55
N GLU A 105 -27.56 -4.51 14.31
CA GLU A 105 -27.98 -3.88 13.05
C GLU A 105 -27.28 -2.55 12.80
N VAL A 106 -27.06 -1.75 13.86
CA VAL A 106 -26.33 -0.48 13.76
C VAL A 106 -24.85 -0.75 13.53
N ARG A 107 -24.25 -1.72 14.25
CA ARG A 107 -22.86 -2.13 14.03
C ARG A 107 -22.61 -2.56 12.59
N PHE A 108 -23.51 -3.38 12.04
CA PHE A 108 -23.41 -3.84 10.65
C PHE A 108 -23.45 -2.68 9.66
N LYS A 109 -24.34 -1.69 9.86
CA LYS A 109 -24.40 -0.49 9.02
C LYS A 109 -23.11 0.33 9.09
N VAL A 110 -22.56 0.52 10.29
CA VAL A 110 -21.31 1.27 10.50
C VAL A 110 -20.13 0.54 9.84
N LEU A 111 -19.95 -0.76 10.10
CA LEU A 111 -18.87 -1.55 9.50
C LEU A 111 -18.99 -1.61 7.98
N ASN A 112 -20.19 -1.81 7.44
CA ASN A 112 -20.43 -1.82 6.00
C ASN A 112 -20.10 -0.46 5.35
N PHE A 113 -20.39 0.64 6.03
CA PHE A 113 -19.98 1.97 5.56
C PHE A 113 -18.46 2.08 5.44
N TYR A 114 -17.70 1.72 6.48
CA TYR A 114 -16.24 1.81 6.45
C TYR A 114 -15.61 0.80 5.47
N MET A 115 -16.14 -0.42 5.34
CA MET A 115 -15.68 -1.43 4.38
C MET A 115 -15.91 -1.02 2.92
N LEU A 116 -17.05 -0.41 2.59
CA LEU A 116 -17.29 0.16 1.25
C LEU A 116 -16.43 1.39 0.99
N ARG A 117 -16.11 2.13 2.05
CA ARG A 117 -15.34 3.37 1.95
C ARG A 117 -13.85 3.13 1.82
N PHE A 118 -13.29 2.07 2.39
CA PHE A 118 -11.84 1.81 2.39
C PHE A 118 -11.17 1.68 1.01
N PRO A 119 -11.73 0.94 0.03
CA PRO A 119 -11.18 0.89 -1.33
C PRO A 119 -11.16 2.29 -1.98
N THR A 120 -12.14 3.12 -1.65
CA THR A 120 -12.35 4.47 -2.17
C THR A 120 -11.49 5.52 -1.43
N MET A 121 -11.25 5.32 -0.12
CA MET A 121 -10.44 6.18 0.77
C MET A 121 -8.94 6.05 0.56
N LYS A 122 -8.45 5.07 -0.21
CA LYS A 122 -7.07 5.12 -0.73
C LYS A 122 -6.81 6.39 -1.56
N ILE A 123 -7.87 7.13 -1.92
CA ILE A 123 -7.81 8.45 -2.51
C ILE A 123 -8.17 9.45 -1.40
N PHE A 124 -7.19 9.77 -0.55
CA PHE A 124 -7.04 11.05 0.15
C PHE A 124 -8.27 11.68 0.85
N ASP A 125 -8.17 11.93 2.16
CA ASP A 125 -9.08 12.87 2.84
C ASP A 125 -8.83 14.29 2.29
N GLU A 126 -9.56 14.64 1.24
CA GLU A 126 -9.47 15.93 0.56
C GLU A 126 -9.61 17.09 1.54
N THR A 127 -10.45 16.95 2.56
CA THR A 127 -10.66 17.99 3.59
C THR A 127 -9.41 18.17 4.45
N ALA A 128 -8.81 17.07 4.90
CA ALA A 128 -7.58 17.12 5.68
C ALA A 128 -6.43 17.72 4.86
N ILE A 129 -6.28 17.30 3.60
CA ILE A 129 -5.24 17.81 2.71
C ILE A 129 -5.43 19.30 2.46
N LEU A 130 -6.63 19.73 2.07
CA LEU A 130 -6.96 21.14 1.83
C LEU A 130 -6.70 22.01 3.07
N ASN A 131 -6.96 21.49 4.27
CA ASN A 131 -6.72 22.20 5.52
C ASN A 131 -5.22 22.36 5.86
N ASP A 132 -4.37 21.45 5.41
CA ASP A 132 -2.91 21.55 5.56
C ASP A 132 -2.30 22.59 4.60
N LEU A 133 -3.00 22.98 3.52
CA LEU A 133 -2.51 24.02 2.62
C LEU A 133 -2.71 25.43 3.20
N PRO A 134 -1.78 26.36 2.93
CA PRO A 134 -2.01 27.79 3.11
C PRO A 134 -3.28 28.25 2.39
N GLU A 135 -3.97 29.24 2.97
CA GLU A 135 -5.28 29.72 2.50
C GLU A 135 -5.29 30.08 1.01
N GLY A 136 -4.22 30.71 0.50
CA GLY A 136 -4.11 31.06 -0.93
C GLY A 136 -4.17 29.84 -1.85
N LEU A 137 -3.38 28.80 -1.55
CA LEU A 137 -3.34 27.57 -2.34
C LEU A 137 -4.62 26.75 -2.20
N ARG A 138 -5.19 26.70 -0.99
CA ARG A 138 -6.48 26.07 -0.74
C ARG A 138 -7.58 26.68 -1.60
N ASN A 139 -7.66 28.01 -1.62
CA ASN A 139 -8.65 28.73 -2.42
C ASN A 139 -8.49 28.48 -3.92
N GLU A 140 -7.26 28.42 -4.41
CA GLU A 140 -6.96 28.13 -5.82
C GLU A 140 -7.41 26.72 -6.21
N ILE A 141 -7.05 25.71 -5.40
CA ILE A 141 -7.44 24.31 -5.63
C ILE A 141 -8.96 24.14 -5.52
N SER A 142 -9.60 24.68 -4.48
CA SER A 142 -11.06 24.58 -4.33
C SER A 142 -11.82 25.24 -5.48
N THR A 143 -11.31 26.37 -5.99
CA THR A 143 -11.86 27.02 -7.18
C THR A 143 -11.73 26.10 -8.39
N PHE A 144 -10.56 25.52 -8.64
CA PHE A 144 -10.35 24.59 -9.74
C PHE A 144 -11.24 23.34 -9.65
N LEU A 145 -11.41 22.77 -8.46
CA LEU A 145 -12.15 21.51 -8.27
C LEU A 145 -13.67 21.65 -8.40
N TYR A 146 -14.23 22.80 -7.99
CA TYR A 146 -15.68 22.97 -7.87
C TYR A 146 -16.30 23.93 -8.88
N LYS A 147 -15.50 24.67 -9.65
CA LYS A 147 -16.01 25.63 -10.65
C LYS A 147 -17.01 25.00 -11.63
N ASP A 148 -16.64 23.90 -12.27
CA ASP A 148 -17.50 23.22 -13.25
C ASP A 148 -18.82 22.74 -12.63
N MET A 149 -18.78 22.28 -11.37
CA MET A 149 -19.98 21.87 -10.63
C MET A 149 -20.90 23.06 -10.41
N VAL A 150 -20.37 24.16 -9.89
CA VAL A 150 -21.14 25.38 -9.58
C VAL A 150 -21.79 25.95 -10.84
N GLU A 151 -21.11 25.93 -11.98
CA GLU A 151 -21.65 26.39 -13.26
C GLU A 151 -22.77 25.50 -13.82
N THR A 152 -22.78 24.22 -13.47
CA THR A 152 -23.78 23.25 -13.92
C THR A 152 -25.10 23.39 -13.17
N VAL A 153 -25.07 23.80 -11.89
CA VAL A 153 -26.26 23.90 -11.05
C VAL A 153 -27.19 25.04 -11.53
N PRO A 154 -28.45 24.75 -11.93
CA PRO A 154 -29.34 25.75 -12.51
C PRO A 154 -29.60 26.99 -11.63
N ILE A 155 -29.77 26.80 -10.31
CA ILE A 155 -30.04 27.91 -9.38
C ILE A 155 -28.85 28.86 -9.23
N LEU A 156 -27.62 28.39 -9.51
CA LEU A 156 -26.38 29.15 -9.39
C LEU A 156 -25.96 29.84 -10.70
N LYS A 157 -26.72 29.68 -11.80
CA LYS A 157 -26.38 30.32 -13.08
C LYS A 157 -26.57 31.84 -13.07
N HIS A 158 -27.46 32.34 -12.21
CA HIS A 158 -27.88 33.74 -12.19
C HIS A 158 -27.07 34.62 -11.22
N ILE A 159 -26.13 34.05 -10.46
CA ILE A 159 -25.27 34.80 -9.54
C ILE A 159 -23.99 35.27 -10.25
N SER A 160 -23.35 36.33 -9.72
CA SER A 160 -22.12 36.87 -10.30
C SER A 160 -20.97 35.86 -10.25
N ASP A 161 -20.00 36.01 -11.14
CA ASP A 161 -18.84 35.12 -11.19
C ASP A 161 -17.94 35.27 -9.94
N GLU A 162 -17.91 36.44 -9.29
CA GLU A 162 -17.26 36.59 -8.00
C GLU A 162 -17.97 35.78 -6.90
N ALA A 163 -19.30 35.74 -6.92
CA ALA A 163 -20.09 34.95 -5.97
C ALA A 163 -19.89 33.44 -6.19
N LYS A 164 -19.84 32.97 -7.46
CA LYS A 164 -19.52 31.56 -7.78
C LYS A 164 -18.13 31.19 -7.30
N THR A 165 -17.14 32.05 -7.53
CA THR A 165 -15.77 31.83 -7.07
C THR A 165 -15.70 31.77 -5.54
N SER A 166 -16.45 32.63 -4.86
CA SER A 166 -16.54 32.63 -3.39
C SER A 166 -17.23 31.36 -2.87
N LEU A 167 -18.27 30.87 -3.54
CA LEU A 167 -18.92 29.59 -3.20
C LEU A 167 -17.96 28.41 -3.31
N CYS A 168 -17.12 28.37 -4.34
CA CYS A 168 -16.12 27.30 -4.50
C CYS A 168 -15.17 27.21 -3.29
N ARG A 169 -14.88 28.31 -2.61
CA ARG A 169 -14.00 28.32 -1.42
C ARG A 169 -14.68 27.81 -0.14
N VAL A 170 -16.01 27.89 -0.07
CA VAL A 170 -16.80 27.52 1.11
C VAL A 170 -17.38 26.10 0.98
N LEU A 171 -17.47 25.57 -0.24
CA LEU A 171 -17.89 24.19 -0.48
C LEU A 171 -17.00 23.20 0.26
N ARG A 172 -17.64 22.25 0.94
CA ARG A 172 -16.96 21.17 1.66
C ARG A 172 -17.40 19.82 1.08
N PRO A 173 -16.46 18.92 0.76
CA PRO A 173 -16.83 17.59 0.28
C PRO A 173 -17.50 16.82 1.42
N SER A 174 -18.70 16.30 1.16
CA SER A 174 -19.41 15.40 2.07
C SER A 174 -19.68 14.07 1.38
N PHE A 175 -19.56 12.97 2.13
CA PHE A 175 -19.77 11.63 1.63
C PHE A 175 -20.79 10.90 2.49
N HIS A 176 -21.84 10.39 1.86
CA HIS A 176 -22.91 9.66 2.54
C HIS A 176 -22.99 8.22 2.00
N ALA A 177 -23.17 7.26 2.91
CA ALA A 177 -23.36 5.86 2.53
C ALA A 177 -24.75 5.62 1.93
N GLN A 178 -24.87 4.55 1.15
CA GLN A 178 -26.18 4.06 0.73
C GLN A 178 -27.04 3.70 1.96
N GLY A 179 -28.28 4.18 1.97
CA GLY A 179 -29.24 3.91 3.04
C GLY A 179 -29.07 4.77 4.30
N ILE A 180 -28.15 5.74 4.30
CA ILE A 180 -28.06 6.77 5.34
C ILE A 180 -28.92 7.97 4.93
N ARG A 181 -29.79 8.42 5.85
CA ARG A 181 -30.60 9.62 5.68
C ARG A 181 -29.69 10.85 5.81
N ILE A 182 -29.77 11.76 4.83
CA ILE A 182 -28.99 13.01 4.81
C ILE A 182 -29.72 14.11 5.61
N THR A 183 -31.02 14.26 5.38
CA THR A 183 -31.90 15.23 6.05
C THR A 183 -33.30 14.62 6.22
N ALA A 184 -34.06 15.06 7.23
CA ALA A 184 -35.44 14.66 7.46
C ALA A 184 -36.43 15.83 7.36
N GLU A 185 -37.66 15.53 6.98
CA GLU A 185 -38.74 16.51 7.01
C GLU A 185 -38.99 16.99 8.45
N GLY A 186 -38.99 18.31 8.64
CA GLY A 186 -39.13 18.95 9.95
C GLY A 186 -37.82 19.20 10.70
N GLU A 187 -36.66 18.76 10.20
CA GLU A 187 -35.35 19.19 10.70
C GLU A 187 -35.03 20.62 10.20
N GLU A 188 -34.35 21.42 11.04
CA GLU A 188 -33.91 22.76 10.63
C GLU A 188 -32.87 22.64 9.50
N PRO A 189 -32.99 23.42 8.41
CA PRO A 189 -32.04 23.37 7.31
C PRO A 189 -30.67 23.88 7.76
N ASP A 190 -29.68 23.00 7.73
CA ASP A 190 -28.30 23.26 8.18
C ASP A 190 -27.36 23.63 7.02
N ALA A 191 -27.58 23.04 5.84
CA ALA A 191 -26.72 23.22 4.68
C ALA A 191 -27.47 23.04 3.35
N LEU A 192 -26.88 23.62 2.30
CA LEU A 192 -27.24 23.33 0.92
C LEU A 192 -26.36 22.19 0.39
N TYR A 193 -26.99 21.10 -0.07
CA TYR A 193 -26.28 19.96 -0.63
C TYR A 193 -26.30 19.98 -2.16
N ILE A 194 -25.14 19.79 -2.78
CA ILE A 194 -25.00 19.64 -4.24
C ILE A 194 -24.49 18.23 -4.53
N VAL A 195 -25.27 17.45 -5.28
CA VAL A 195 -24.91 16.07 -5.61
C VAL A 195 -23.98 16.06 -6.81
N ARG A 196 -22.68 15.78 -6.57
CA ARG A 196 -21.67 15.62 -7.63
C ARG A 196 -21.68 14.22 -8.23
N PHE A 197 -21.73 13.20 -7.37
CA PHE A 197 -21.67 11.80 -7.75
C PHE A 197 -22.69 11.00 -6.94
N GLY A 198 -23.36 10.06 -7.59
CA GLY A 198 -24.39 9.20 -6.98
C GLY A 198 -25.80 9.69 -7.26
N CYS A 199 -26.75 9.14 -6.51
CA CYS A 199 -28.17 9.44 -6.61
C CYS A 199 -28.74 9.58 -5.21
N VAL A 200 -29.64 10.55 -5.03
CA VAL A 200 -30.40 10.73 -3.79
C VAL A 200 -31.87 10.50 -4.09
N THR A 201 -32.54 9.79 -3.18
CA THR A 201 -33.97 9.50 -3.31
C THR A 201 -34.71 10.23 -2.21
N LEU A 202 -35.78 10.93 -2.57
CA LEU A 202 -36.72 11.49 -1.60
C LEU A 202 -37.68 10.37 -1.21
N SER A 203 -37.67 9.95 0.06
CA SER A 203 -38.71 9.10 0.62
C SER A 203 -39.67 9.97 1.43
N ALA A 204 -40.95 9.96 1.09
CA ALA A 204 -41.98 10.47 2.00
C ALA A 204 -41.95 9.59 3.26
N GLY A 205 -41.85 10.24 4.43
CA GLY A 205 -41.91 9.57 5.73
C GLY A 205 -43.28 8.96 6.00
#